data_AF-A0A7X9JL60-F1
#
_entry.id   AF-A0A7X9JL60-F1
#
_cell.length_a   1.000
_cell.length_b   1.000
_cell.length_c   1.000
_cell.angle_alpha   90.00
_cell.angle_beta   90.00
_cell.angle_gamma   90.00
#
_symmetry.space_group_name_H-M   'P 1'
#
loop_
_entity.id
_entity.type
_entity.pdbx_description
1 polymer ?
#
loop_
_entity_poly.entity_id
_entity_poly.type
_entity_poly.pdbx_seq_one_letter_code
_entity_poly.pdbx_strand_id
1 'polypeptide(L)'
;NKRFGFHFFCDDANYTNRHNSYFIWFRVEDQQLQFYKVVNDTFTLQNTVSNVVTNTGQWYDFKITYDRVTGRIAVWRDNVYMGSWTDPSPYSTNGNYISFRTGNAALNVDELKVYRSRYPQVTVTMGDNTKDIRYQNPNPSTFGAKIKSIVVDANNNLSSIAYHDLNVDWTPPQVFTINDGASTDVDTVYSNSTVFANWQAAIDPNSGIQEYFYALGTTQGGTDIINWTSTGQNTSITINGLNLTFGNTYYFSMKAVNYAGLTSSVISSDGFTVSSLNYPMANFSTVEDTVYLPNATVLFINQSQNATSYLWDFGDGGSSTQVNPWHQYTQTGTYTVSLIAMNPPLPNDTLVMTNYITVLNGQHAPSVTIATHLYPNPFNETIYLTFSTDFSGTIEIQDLSGKSLAQKTIVDKPSFEFTGLKSLSKGTYLLKLFDVKHHLLLTQLVIKE
;
A
#
# COMPACT_ATOMS: atom_id res chain seq x y z
N ASN A 1 -60.43 -28.85 7.47
CA ASN A 1 -60.32 -27.43 7.90
C ASN A 1 -58.87 -27.11 8.26
N LYS A 2 -57.97 -27.42 7.31
CA LYS A 2 -56.59 -26.99 7.20
C LYS A 2 -56.58 -25.50 6.93
N ARG A 3 -55.77 -24.79 7.70
CA ARG A 3 -55.66 -23.35 7.59
C ARG A 3 -54.32 -22.88 8.14
N PHE A 4 -53.82 -21.79 7.58
CA PHE A 4 -52.70 -21.06 8.13
C PHE A 4 -52.97 -19.56 8.06
N GLY A 5 -52.32 -18.80 8.91
CA GLY A 5 -52.54 -17.38 9.00
C GLY A 5 -51.52 -16.72 9.90
N PHE A 6 -51.59 -15.41 10.02
CA PHE A 6 -50.72 -14.70 10.92
C PHE A 6 -51.32 -13.40 11.43
N HIS A 7 -50.95 -13.09 12.67
CA HIS A 7 -51.16 -11.80 13.28
C HIS A 7 -50.07 -10.83 12.84
N PHE A 8 -50.46 -9.57 12.69
CA PHE A 8 -49.55 -8.45 12.48
C PHE A 8 -50.08 -7.23 13.24
N PHE A 9 -49.18 -6.29 13.49
CA PHE A 9 -49.47 -5.10 14.30
C PHE A 9 -50.01 -5.46 15.71
N CYS A 10 -49.45 -6.49 16.33
CA CYS A 10 -49.84 -6.92 17.67
C CYS A 10 -49.25 -6.01 18.75
N ASP A 11 -50.05 -5.64 19.74
CA ASP A 11 -49.57 -4.84 20.87
C ASP A 11 -48.92 -5.65 22.00
N ASP A 12 -49.34 -6.90 22.20
CA ASP A 12 -48.77 -7.76 23.25
C ASP A 12 -48.60 -9.22 22.78
N ALA A 13 -47.37 -9.73 22.87
CA ALA A 13 -47.02 -11.09 22.48
C ALA A 13 -47.44 -12.16 23.52
N ASN A 14 -47.72 -11.77 24.76
CA ASN A 14 -48.00 -12.71 25.85
C ASN A 14 -49.43 -13.26 25.81
N TYR A 15 -50.35 -12.56 25.14
CA TYR A 15 -51.74 -12.99 25.03
C TYR A 15 -51.93 -14.07 23.98
N THR A 16 -52.88 -14.97 24.24
CA THR A 16 -53.17 -16.14 23.41
C THR A 16 -53.50 -15.76 21.98
N ASN A 17 -54.19 -14.65 21.74
CA ASN A 17 -54.55 -14.11 20.43
C ASN A 17 -53.90 -12.76 20.15
N ARG A 18 -52.81 -12.45 20.84
CA ARG A 18 -51.99 -11.24 20.64
C ARG A 18 -52.74 -9.93 20.91
N HIS A 19 -53.72 -9.97 21.82
CA HIS A 19 -54.45 -8.81 22.33
C HIS A 19 -55.05 -7.93 21.22
N ASN A 20 -54.66 -6.67 21.05
CA ASN A 20 -55.13 -5.85 19.93
C ASN A 20 -54.23 -6.07 18.72
N SER A 21 -54.81 -6.65 17.66
CA SER A 21 -54.06 -6.98 16.45
C SER A 21 -54.97 -7.14 15.24
N TYR A 22 -54.36 -7.30 14.07
CA TYR A 22 -55.03 -7.79 12.88
C TYR A 22 -54.58 -9.20 12.56
N PHE A 23 -55.45 -9.97 11.92
CA PHE A 23 -55.15 -11.35 11.58
C PHE A 23 -55.72 -11.75 10.21
N ILE A 24 -54.92 -12.47 9.43
CA ILE A 24 -55.35 -13.05 8.15
C ILE A 24 -55.39 -14.58 8.26
N TRP A 25 -56.51 -15.21 7.88
CA TRP A 25 -56.62 -16.66 7.66
C TRP A 25 -56.65 -16.98 6.16
N PHE A 26 -55.87 -17.97 5.76
CA PHE A 26 -56.04 -18.72 4.52
C PHE A 26 -56.71 -20.06 4.86
N ARG A 27 -57.95 -20.24 4.42
CA ARG A 27 -58.74 -21.46 4.60
C ARG A 27 -58.56 -22.33 3.36
N VAL A 28 -57.93 -23.49 3.53
CA VAL A 28 -57.54 -24.36 2.41
C VAL A 28 -58.76 -25.04 1.80
N GLU A 29 -59.62 -25.67 2.61
CA GLU A 29 -60.79 -26.40 2.08
C GLU A 29 -61.91 -25.46 1.66
N ASP A 30 -62.12 -24.37 2.39
CA ASP A 30 -63.17 -23.39 2.07
C ASP A 30 -62.75 -22.47 0.90
N GLN A 31 -61.47 -22.51 0.50
CA GLN A 31 -60.87 -21.66 -0.54
C GLN A 31 -61.12 -20.18 -0.27
N GLN A 32 -60.82 -19.74 0.95
CA GLN A 32 -61.10 -18.39 1.43
C GLN A 32 -59.86 -17.71 2.00
N LEU A 33 -59.77 -16.40 1.76
CA LEU A 33 -58.92 -15.47 2.50
C LEU A 33 -59.83 -14.66 3.43
N GLN A 34 -59.55 -14.67 4.73
CA GLN A 34 -60.37 -14.01 5.73
C GLN A 34 -59.56 -12.96 6.51
N PHE A 35 -60.15 -11.80 6.69
CA PHE A 35 -59.59 -10.67 7.44
C PHE A 35 -60.28 -10.56 8.80
N TYR A 36 -59.50 -10.49 9.86
CA TYR A 36 -59.98 -10.39 11.23
C TYR A 36 -59.37 -9.17 11.92
N LYS A 37 -60.18 -8.53 12.77
CA LYS A 37 -59.72 -7.61 13.82
C LYS A 37 -59.78 -8.35 15.15
N VAL A 38 -58.71 -8.26 15.93
CA VAL A 38 -58.65 -8.80 17.27
C VAL A 38 -58.71 -7.63 18.23
N VAL A 39 -59.73 -7.60 19.09
CA VAL A 39 -59.92 -6.57 20.12
C VAL A 39 -59.89 -7.25 21.46
N ASN A 40 -58.98 -6.85 22.35
CA ASN A 40 -58.82 -7.45 23.68
C ASN A 40 -58.83 -8.99 23.64
N ASP A 41 -57.98 -9.56 22.78
CA ASP A 41 -57.81 -11.00 22.60
C ASP A 41 -59.00 -11.74 21.96
N THR A 42 -60.00 -11.03 21.44
CA THR A 42 -61.19 -11.60 20.82
C THR A 42 -61.21 -11.38 19.30
N PHE A 43 -61.29 -12.46 18.52
CA PHE A 43 -61.36 -12.41 17.06
C PHE A 43 -62.75 -12.01 16.55
N THR A 44 -62.79 -11.03 15.65
CA THR A 44 -64.00 -10.68 14.88
C THR A 44 -63.69 -10.72 13.39
N LEU A 45 -64.42 -11.55 12.63
CA LEU A 45 -64.31 -11.61 11.17
C LEU A 45 -64.83 -10.32 10.56
N GLN A 46 -64.06 -9.71 9.65
CA GLN A 46 -64.35 -8.42 9.03
C GLN A 46 -64.61 -8.53 7.54
N ASN A 47 -63.87 -9.39 6.85
CA ASN A 47 -64.06 -9.61 5.41
C ASN A 47 -63.68 -11.04 5.02
N THR A 48 -64.33 -11.57 3.99
CA THR A 48 -64.01 -12.86 3.37
C THR A 48 -63.92 -12.69 1.87
N VAL A 49 -62.81 -13.16 1.30
CA VAL A 49 -62.59 -13.25 -0.14
C VAL A 49 -62.65 -14.72 -0.53
N SER A 50 -63.57 -15.04 -1.43
CA SER A 50 -63.79 -16.39 -1.94
C SER A 50 -62.86 -16.72 -3.11
N ASN A 51 -62.84 -17.99 -3.53
CA ASN A 51 -62.07 -18.50 -4.67
C ASN A 51 -60.55 -18.37 -4.49
N VAL A 52 -60.08 -18.37 -3.24
CA VAL A 52 -58.66 -18.37 -2.89
C VAL A 52 -58.18 -19.80 -2.72
N VAL A 53 -57.84 -20.44 -3.85
CA VAL A 53 -57.31 -21.81 -3.87
C VAL A 53 -55.89 -21.82 -3.32
N THR A 54 -55.63 -22.72 -2.36
CA THR A 54 -54.31 -22.87 -1.74
C THR A 54 -53.91 -24.33 -1.74
N ASN A 55 -52.91 -24.70 -2.54
CA ASN A 55 -52.43 -26.08 -2.65
C ASN A 55 -51.44 -26.41 -1.54
N THR A 56 -51.63 -27.54 -0.86
CA THR A 56 -50.68 -28.04 0.15
C THR A 56 -49.39 -28.53 -0.51
N GLY A 57 -48.24 -28.27 0.11
CA GLY A 57 -46.92 -28.69 -0.41
C GLY A 57 -46.32 -27.75 -1.44
N GLN A 58 -46.98 -26.62 -1.74
CA GLN A 58 -46.47 -25.58 -2.63
C GLN A 58 -45.96 -24.38 -1.81
N TRP A 59 -44.83 -23.81 -2.23
CA TRP A 59 -44.33 -22.54 -1.70
C TRP A 59 -45.04 -21.37 -2.38
N TYR A 60 -45.31 -20.33 -1.60
CA TYR A 60 -45.93 -19.09 -2.06
C TYR A 60 -45.20 -17.90 -1.46
N ASP A 61 -45.12 -16.80 -2.20
CA ASP A 61 -44.65 -15.52 -1.68
C ASP A 61 -45.86 -14.68 -1.24
N PHE A 62 -45.95 -14.34 0.05
CA PHE A 62 -47.03 -13.53 0.58
C PHE A 62 -46.55 -12.13 0.94
N LYS A 63 -47.30 -11.12 0.50
CA LYS A 63 -47.12 -9.73 0.93
C LYS A 63 -48.39 -9.24 1.59
N ILE A 64 -48.25 -8.66 2.77
CA ILE A 64 -49.35 -8.00 3.46
C ILE A 64 -48.92 -6.58 3.79
N THR A 65 -49.74 -5.62 3.38
CA THR A 65 -49.53 -4.22 3.71
C THR A 65 -50.60 -3.75 4.68
N TYR A 66 -50.20 -2.92 5.63
CA TYR A 66 -51.10 -2.21 6.51
C TYR A 66 -50.75 -0.73 6.49
N ASP A 67 -51.71 0.09 6.05
CA ASP A 67 -51.61 1.53 6.14
C ASP A 67 -52.36 2.02 7.38
N ARG A 68 -51.61 2.48 8.39
CA ARG A 68 -52.16 2.98 9.66
C ARG A 68 -52.94 4.29 9.55
N VAL A 69 -52.78 5.02 8.44
CA VAL A 69 -53.46 6.31 8.22
C VAL A 69 -54.85 6.05 7.63
N THR A 70 -54.91 5.26 6.57
CA THR A 70 -56.18 4.92 5.90
C THR A 70 -56.90 3.72 6.53
N GLY A 71 -56.20 2.91 7.33
CA GLY A 71 -56.69 1.65 7.88
C GLY A 71 -56.73 0.49 6.89
N ARG A 72 -56.18 0.68 5.69
CA ARG A 72 -56.24 -0.31 4.61
C ARG A 72 -55.27 -1.47 4.86
N ILE A 73 -55.79 -2.68 4.84
CA ILE A 73 -55.06 -3.94 4.89
C ILE A 73 -55.26 -4.65 3.55
N ALA A 74 -54.17 -5.03 2.89
CA ALA A 74 -54.21 -5.69 1.59
C ALA A 74 -53.24 -6.87 1.53
N VAL A 75 -53.60 -7.89 0.74
CA VAL A 75 -52.86 -9.15 0.61
C VAL A 75 -52.55 -9.43 -0.85
N TRP A 76 -51.31 -9.79 -1.13
CA TRP A 76 -50.84 -10.32 -2.40
C TRP A 76 -50.22 -11.70 -2.20
N ARG A 77 -50.35 -12.55 -3.22
CA ARG A 77 -49.66 -13.83 -3.32
C ARG A 77 -49.00 -13.94 -4.68
N ASP A 78 -47.72 -14.26 -4.69
CA ASP A 78 -46.90 -14.32 -5.91
C ASP A 78 -47.03 -13.03 -6.74
N ASN A 79 -47.04 -11.88 -6.05
CA ASN A 79 -47.30 -10.54 -6.58
C ASN A 79 -48.70 -10.27 -7.16
N VAL A 80 -49.62 -11.23 -7.11
CA VAL A 80 -51.00 -11.05 -7.55
C VAL A 80 -51.87 -10.59 -6.38
N TYR A 81 -52.63 -9.52 -6.59
CA TYR A 81 -53.54 -8.98 -5.58
C TYR A 81 -54.67 -10.00 -5.29
N MET A 82 -54.88 -10.28 -4.00
CA MET A 82 -55.89 -11.24 -3.56
C MET A 82 -57.12 -10.55 -2.98
N GLY A 83 -56.93 -9.46 -2.24
CA GLY A 83 -58.03 -8.74 -1.61
C GLY A 83 -57.58 -7.77 -0.53
N SER A 84 -58.53 -6.99 -0.02
CA SER A 84 -58.28 -6.04 1.06
C SER A 84 -59.49 -5.85 1.96
N TRP A 85 -59.24 -5.29 3.13
CA TRP A 85 -60.24 -4.76 4.04
C TRP A 85 -59.73 -3.43 4.61
N THR A 86 -60.62 -2.48 4.85
CA THR A 86 -60.26 -1.17 5.43
C THR A 86 -60.94 -1.05 6.79
N ASP A 87 -60.14 -0.92 7.84
CA ASP A 87 -60.63 -0.67 9.18
C ASP A 87 -61.03 0.81 9.31
N PRO A 88 -62.30 1.14 9.61
CA PRO A 88 -62.72 2.53 9.81
C PRO A 88 -62.15 3.15 11.09
N SER A 89 -61.57 2.36 11.99
CA SER A 89 -60.94 2.83 13.24
C SER A 89 -59.62 2.09 13.47
N PRO A 90 -58.59 2.42 12.66
CA PRO A 90 -57.36 1.64 12.61
C PRO A 90 -56.48 1.82 13.85
N TYR A 91 -55.75 0.77 14.21
CA TYR A 91 -54.72 0.85 15.24
C TYR A 91 -53.52 1.65 14.74
N SER A 92 -53.20 2.77 15.40
CA SER A 92 -52.14 3.68 14.94
C SER A 92 -50.80 3.53 15.68
N THR A 93 -50.79 2.86 16.83
CA THR A 93 -49.64 2.73 17.74
C THR A 93 -49.52 1.33 18.32
N ASN A 94 -48.38 1.04 18.96
CA ASN A 94 -48.10 -0.15 19.75
C ASN A 94 -48.04 -1.50 19.02
N GLY A 95 -48.23 -1.57 17.70
CA GLY A 95 -48.04 -2.81 16.93
C GLY A 95 -46.57 -3.25 16.81
N ASN A 96 -46.07 -4.00 17.79
CA ASN A 96 -44.67 -4.38 17.94
C ASN A 96 -44.36 -5.83 17.56
N TYR A 97 -45.38 -6.69 17.43
CA TYR A 97 -45.18 -8.13 17.22
C TYR A 97 -45.94 -8.66 16.00
N ILE A 98 -45.48 -9.83 15.54
CA ILE A 98 -46.11 -10.68 14.53
C ILE A 98 -46.18 -12.11 15.07
N SER A 99 -47.16 -12.89 14.62
CA SER A 99 -47.32 -14.27 15.10
C SER A 99 -48.01 -15.16 14.08
N PHE A 100 -47.41 -16.29 13.72
CA PHE A 100 -48.04 -17.28 12.85
C PHE A 100 -49.01 -18.18 13.60
N ARG A 101 -50.03 -18.68 12.91
CA ARG A 101 -51.03 -19.63 13.41
C ARG A 101 -51.33 -20.68 12.34
N THR A 102 -51.60 -21.88 12.79
CA THR A 102 -52.14 -22.95 11.94
C THR A 102 -53.34 -23.61 12.61
N GLY A 103 -54.14 -24.31 11.82
CA GLY A 103 -55.19 -25.20 12.31
C GLY A 103 -55.24 -26.42 11.42
N ASN A 104 -55.10 -27.62 12.00
CA ASN A 104 -55.05 -28.90 11.29
C ASN A 104 -54.01 -28.97 10.15
N ALA A 105 -52.98 -28.13 10.19
CA ALA A 105 -51.94 -28.01 9.17
C ALA A 105 -50.59 -27.68 9.81
N ALA A 106 -49.51 -28.05 9.13
CA ALA A 106 -48.16 -27.57 9.42
C ALA A 106 -47.81 -26.43 8.45
N LEU A 107 -47.09 -25.42 8.93
CA LEU A 107 -46.65 -24.26 8.14
C LEU A 107 -45.12 -24.16 8.25
N ASN A 108 -44.46 -24.06 7.10
CA ASN A 108 -43.06 -23.67 7.00
C ASN A 108 -43.01 -22.22 6.52
N VAL A 109 -42.16 -21.41 7.14
CA VAL A 109 -41.93 -20.00 6.78
C VAL A 109 -40.45 -19.81 6.55
N ASP A 110 -40.11 -19.18 5.44
CA ASP A 110 -38.74 -18.78 5.10
C ASP A 110 -38.75 -17.31 4.64
N GLU A 111 -37.58 -16.66 4.71
CA GLU A 111 -37.35 -15.28 4.30
C GLU A 111 -38.31 -14.21 4.87
N LEU A 112 -38.75 -14.37 6.12
CA LEU A 112 -39.63 -13.40 6.76
C LEU A 112 -38.97 -12.01 6.87
N LYS A 113 -39.54 -11.03 6.17
CA LYS A 113 -39.09 -9.63 6.16
C LYS A 113 -40.24 -8.73 6.61
N VAL A 114 -39.95 -7.83 7.55
CA VAL A 114 -40.90 -6.83 8.03
C VAL A 114 -40.37 -5.45 7.70
N TYR A 115 -41.17 -4.69 6.95
CA TYR A 115 -40.84 -3.32 6.58
C TYR A 115 -41.79 -2.37 7.28
N ARG A 116 -41.24 -1.25 7.76
CA ARG A 116 -42.04 -0.12 8.20
C ARG A 116 -42.16 0.85 7.04
N SER A 117 -43.39 1.19 6.61
CA SER A 117 -43.55 2.21 5.58
C SER A 117 -42.99 3.54 6.10
N ARG A 118 -42.38 4.30 5.19
CA ARG A 118 -41.80 5.62 5.45
C ARG A 118 -42.60 6.66 4.67
N TYR A 119 -42.57 7.91 5.13
CA TYR A 119 -43.12 9.03 4.38
C TYR A 119 -42.40 9.20 3.03
N PRO A 120 -43.01 9.91 2.05
CA PRO A 120 -42.40 10.15 0.73
C PRO A 120 -41.00 10.77 0.79
N GLN A 121 -40.72 11.54 1.85
CA GLN A 121 -39.38 12.02 2.19
C GLN A 121 -39.09 11.70 3.65
N VAL A 122 -37.98 11.03 3.92
CA VAL A 122 -37.50 10.71 5.27
C VAL A 122 -35.98 10.84 5.29
N THR A 123 -35.46 11.52 6.30
CA THR A 123 -34.03 11.50 6.62
C THR A 123 -33.66 10.13 7.15
N VAL A 124 -32.72 9.46 6.47
CA VAL A 124 -32.12 8.20 6.94
C VAL A 124 -30.87 8.55 7.73
N THR A 125 -30.83 8.16 8.99
CA THR A 125 -29.68 8.39 9.87
C THR A 125 -28.68 7.24 9.79
N MET A 126 -27.38 7.57 9.86
CA MET A 126 -26.28 6.59 9.83
C MET A 126 -25.47 6.68 11.12
N GLY A 127 -24.98 5.55 11.63
CA GLY A 127 -24.11 5.51 12.81
C GLY A 127 -24.42 4.35 13.75
N ASP A 128 -24.42 4.62 15.06
CA ASP A 128 -24.55 3.60 16.11
C ASP A 128 -25.89 2.81 16.09
N ASN A 129 -26.08 1.96 17.10
CA ASN A 129 -27.23 1.07 17.25
C ASN A 129 -28.60 1.79 17.33
N THR A 130 -28.63 3.11 17.48
CA THR A 130 -29.86 3.92 17.51
C THR A 130 -30.28 4.43 16.13
N LYS A 131 -29.42 4.30 15.11
CA LYS A 131 -29.63 4.85 13.76
C LYS A 131 -30.28 3.84 12.82
N ASP A 132 -30.74 4.35 11.67
CA ASP A 132 -31.38 3.53 10.62
C ASP A 132 -30.38 2.58 9.96
N ILE A 133 -29.21 3.10 9.59
CA ILE A 133 -28.10 2.32 9.02
C ILE A 133 -27.02 2.21 10.09
N ARG A 134 -26.74 0.97 10.49
CA ARG A 134 -25.90 0.64 11.66
C ARG A 134 -24.56 0.03 11.31
N TYR A 135 -24.31 -0.20 10.02
CA TYR A 135 -23.08 -0.80 9.53
C TYR A 135 -22.48 0.07 8.44
N GLN A 136 -21.17 0.23 8.53
CA GLN A 136 -20.34 0.80 7.47
C GLN A 136 -19.90 -0.30 6.50
N ASN A 137 -19.44 0.11 5.32
CA ASN A 137 -18.91 -0.78 4.29
C ASN A 137 -17.79 -1.67 4.84
N PRO A 138 -17.79 -3.00 4.66
CA PRO A 138 -16.63 -3.82 5.00
C PRO A 138 -15.40 -3.48 4.16
N ASN A 139 -15.62 -3.05 2.91
CA ASN A 139 -14.60 -2.58 1.98
C ASN A 139 -15.24 -1.66 0.91
N PRO A 140 -14.45 -0.91 0.12
CA PRO A 140 -15.00 0.05 -0.86
C PRO A 140 -15.85 -0.59 -1.97
N SER A 141 -15.71 -1.91 -2.20
CA SER A 141 -16.48 -2.66 -3.19
C SER A 141 -17.71 -3.37 -2.63
N THR A 142 -17.89 -3.37 -1.30
CA THR A 142 -19.02 -3.99 -0.61
C THR A 142 -19.83 -2.93 0.12
N PHE A 143 -21.00 -2.63 -0.44
CA PHE A 143 -21.94 -1.65 0.08
C PHE A 143 -22.41 -2.00 1.50
N GLY A 144 -22.41 -1.01 2.40
CA GLY A 144 -22.86 -1.15 3.79
C GLY A 144 -24.37 -1.08 3.95
N ALA A 145 -25.10 -0.55 2.95
CA ALA A 145 -26.55 -0.45 2.99
C ALA A 145 -27.22 -0.59 1.62
N LYS A 146 -28.50 -0.94 1.64
CA LYS A 146 -29.37 -1.00 0.45
C LYS A 146 -30.72 -0.39 0.77
N ILE A 147 -31.12 0.63 0.03
CA ILE A 147 -32.48 1.16 0.07
C ILE A 147 -33.30 0.40 -0.97
N LYS A 148 -34.46 -0.11 -0.55
CA LYS A 148 -35.43 -0.79 -1.43
C LYS A 148 -36.75 -0.02 -1.42
N SER A 149 -37.39 0.06 -2.58
CA SER A 149 -38.73 0.60 -2.71
C SER A 149 -39.61 -0.32 -3.55
N ILE A 150 -40.87 -0.38 -3.15
CA ILE A 150 -41.95 -1.03 -3.90
C ILE A 150 -43.16 -0.12 -3.79
N VAL A 151 -43.84 0.11 -4.90
CA VAL A 151 -45.04 0.94 -4.96
C VAL A 151 -46.21 0.12 -5.45
N VAL A 152 -47.40 0.52 -5.02
CA VAL A 152 -48.67 -0.06 -5.45
C VAL A 152 -49.41 1.01 -6.25
N ASP A 153 -49.82 0.69 -7.48
CA ASP A 153 -50.62 1.61 -8.30
C ASP A 153 -52.10 1.64 -7.87
N ALA A 154 -52.91 2.49 -8.51
CA ALA A 154 -54.35 2.58 -8.23
C ALA A 154 -55.13 1.29 -8.54
N ASN A 155 -54.56 0.40 -9.35
CA ASN A 155 -55.15 -0.89 -9.74
C ASN A 155 -54.64 -2.06 -8.87
N ASN A 156 -53.85 -1.79 -7.82
CA ASN A 156 -53.23 -2.77 -6.92
C ASN A 156 -52.10 -3.61 -7.52
N ASN A 157 -51.53 -3.18 -8.65
CA ASN A 157 -50.34 -3.81 -9.19
C ASN A 157 -49.11 -3.37 -8.38
N LEU A 158 -48.27 -4.33 -8.03
CA LEU A 158 -46.97 -4.07 -7.40
C LEU A 158 -45.94 -3.74 -8.49
N SER A 159 -45.13 -2.72 -8.25
CA SER A 159 -43.94 -2.50 -9.07
C SER A 159 -42.93 -3.63 -8.87
N SER A 160 -41.98 -3.76 -9.80
CA SER A 160 -40.71 -4.40 -9.47
C SER A 160 -40.05 -3.70 -8.28
N ILE A 161 -39.28 -4.43 -7.48
CA ILE A 161 -38.52 -3.83 -6.38
C ILE A 161 -37.39 -3.00 -7.00
N ALA A 162 -37.45 -1.68 -6.83
CA ALA A 162 -36.32 -0.82 -7.12
C ALA A 162 -35.38 -0.81 -5.92
N TYR A 163 -34.07 -0.70 -6.17
CA TYR A 163 -33.09 -0.60 -5.11
C TYR A 163 -31.92 0.30 -5.48
N HIS A 164 -31.25 0.81 -4.46
CA HIS A 164 -29.99 1.53 -4.58
C HIS A 164 -29.03 1.04 -3.51
N ASP A 165 -27.83 0.67 -3.93
CA ASP A 165 -26.72 0.26 -3.08
C ASP A 165 -25.98 1.52 -2.59
N LEU A 166 -25.60 1.56 -1.31
CA LEU A 166 -25.02 2.73 -0.65
C LEU A 166 -23.67 2.40 0.00
N ASN A 167 -22.69 3.25 -0.29
CA ASN A 167 -21.47 3.32 0.51
C ASN A 167 -21.74 4.14 1.77
N VAL A 168 -21.36 3.58 2.90
CA VAL A 168 -21.58 4.10 4.24
C VAL A 168 -20.25 4.02 4.97
N ASP A 169 -19.74 5.16 5.36
CA ASP A 169 -18.53 5.30 6.14
C ASP A 169 -18.66 6.58 6.96
N TRP A 170 -18.43 6.44 8.26
CA TRP A 170 -18.50 7.54 9.23
C TRP A 170 -17.20 7.68 10.01
N THR A 171 -16.12 7.00 9.58
CA THR A 171 -14.80 7.06 10.20
C THR A 171 -13.82 7.81 9.30
N PRO A 172 -13.04 8.77 9.83
CA PRO A 172 -11.98 9.39 9.05
C PRO A 172 -10.83 8.42 8.71
N PRO A 173 -10.06 8.70 7.65
CA PRO A 173 -8.85 7.93 7.34
C PRO A 173 -7.84 7.93 8.49
N GLN A 174 -7.09 6.84 8.61
CA GLN A 174 -5.94 6.73 9.50
C GLN A 174 -4.65 7.11 8.75
N VAL A 175 -3.86 8.01 9.33
CA VAL A 175 -2.57 8.49 8.80
C VAL A 175 -1.43 8.05 9.71
N PHE A 176 -0.21 7.99 9.15
CA PHE A 176 0.98 7.44 9.82
C PHE A 176 2.12 8.47 9.89
N THR A 177 3.23 8.21 9.19
CA THR A 177 4.41 9.06 9.16
C THR A 177 4.50 9.87 7.87
N ILE A 178 5.13 11.03 7.99
CA ILE A 178 5.55 11.88 6.89
C ILE A 178 7.03 12.20 7.10
N ASN A 179 7.77 12.12 6.00
CA ASN A 179 9.19 12.42 5.89
C ASN A 179 9.34 13.66 5.00
N ASP A 180 10.35 14.47 5.25
CA ASP A 180 10.63 15.72 4.53
C ASP A 180 11.78 15.62 3.52
N GLY A 181 12.09 14.39 3.08
CA GLY A 181 12.96 14.11 1.95
C GLY A 181 12.24 13.44 0.77
N ALA A 182 13.00 13.12 -0.28
CA ALA A 182 12.47 12.54 -1.51
C ALA A 182 12.10 11.05 -1.39
N SER A 183 12.69 10.33 -0.44
CA SER A 183 12.45 8.89 -0.23
C SER A 183 12.60 8.49 1.22
N THR A 184 13.57 9.07 1.92
CA THR A 184 13.73 8.98 3.36
C THR A 184 13.53 10.35 3.99
N ASP A 185 13.49 10.37 5.31
CA ASP A 185 13.56 11.57 6.12
C ASP A 185 14.92 12.28 5.98
N VAL A 186 14.96 13.61 6.11
CA VAL A 186 16.19 14.40 6.00
C VAL A 186 16.23 15.57 7.00
N ASP A 187 17.29 15.63 7.80
CA ASP A 187 17.48 16.75 8.73
C ASP A 187 17.88 18.06 8.04
N THR A 188 18.46 17.99 6.84
CA THR A 188 19.07 19.13 6.15
C THR A 188 18.86 19.11 4.65
N VAL A 189 18.51 20.27 4.08
CA VAL A 189 18.36 20.49 2.65
C VAL A 189 19.27 21.63 2.20
N TYR A 190 19.99 21.45 1.09
CA TYR A 190 20.95 22.43 0.57
C TYR A 190 20.40 23.36 -0.54
N SER A 191 19.14 23.16 -0.92
CA SER A 191 18.41 24.04 -1.84
C SER A 191 17.38 24.86 -1.07
N ASN A 192 17.33 26.16 -1.32
CA ASN A 192 16.30 27.03 -0.76
C ASN A 192 15.06 27.17 -1.66
N SER A 193 15.07 26.54 -2.83
CA SER A 193 14.02 26.67 -3.85
C SER A 193 13.31 25.37 -4.19
N THR A 194 13.94 24.23 -3.87
CA THR A 194 13.40 22.90 -4.14
C THR A 194 13.46 22.04 -2.89
N VAL A 195 12.31 21.48 -2.53
CA VAL A 195 12.13 20.60 -1.36
C VAL A 195 11.22 19.43 -1.72
N PHE A 196 11.31 18.37 -0.94
CA PHE A 196 10.61 17.11 -1.17
C PHE A 196 9.87 16.69 0.08
N ALA A 197 8.81 15.89 -0.06
CA ALA A 197 8.22 15.18 1.06
C ALA A 197 7.63 13.87 0.55
N ASN A 198 7.57 12.88 1.43
CA ASN A 198 6.90 11.62 1.18
C ASN A 198 6.22 11.12 2.46
N TRP A 199 5.14 10.35 2.33
CA TRP A 199 4.45 9.78 3.48
C TRP A 199 3.98 8.37 3.22
N GLN A 200 3.77 7.62 4.30
CA GLN A 200 3.14 6.33 4.21
C GLN A 200 1.66 6.51 3.82
N ALA A 201 1.17 5.67 2.90
CA ALA A 201 -0.22 5.69 2.47
C ALA A 201 -1.17 5.53 3.66
N ALA A 202 -2.13 6.46 3.78
CA ALA A 202 -3.23 6.36 4.73
C ALA A 202 -4.08 5.11 4.46
N ILE A 203 -4.71 4.62 5.52
CA ILE A 203 -5.61 3.47 5.46
C ILE A 203 -7.03 3.93 5.79
N ASP A 204 -7.95 3.58 4.91
CA ASP A 204 -9.39 3.68 5.13
C ASP A 204 -10.02 2.40 4.58
N PRO A 205 -10.39 1.45 5.46
CA PRO A 205 -10.93 0.17 5.01
C PRO A 205 -12.31 0.30 4.38
N ASN A 206 -13.07 1.36 4.65
CA ASN A 206 -14.51 1.39 4.41
C ASN A 206 -14.84 2.05 3.06
N SER A 207 -14.34 3.25 2.84
CA SER A 207 -14.54 4.01 1.61
C SER A 207 -13.25 4.19 0.80
N GLY A 208 -12.09 4.00 1.40
CA GLY A 208 -10.80 4.17 0.74
C GLY A 208 -10.39 5.64 0.63
N ILE A 209 -9.16 5.90 0.18
CA ILE A 209 -8.61 7.26 0.13
C ILE A 209 -9.00 7.96 -1.18
N GLN A 210 -9.62 9.13 -1.06
CA GLN A 210 -9.93 10.00 -2.19
C GLN A 210 -8.71 10.83 -2.58
N GLU A 211 -8.14 11.56 -1.62
CA GLU A 211 -6.99 12.44 -1.86
C GLU A 211 -6.20 12.78 -0.59
N TYR A 212 -4.99 13.29 -0.78
CA TYR A 212 -4.12 13.87 0.24
C TYR A 212 -3.97 15.38 0.03
N PHE A 213 -3.73 16.09 1.12
CA PHE A 213 -3.34 17.48 1.13
C PHE A 213 -2.05 17.65 1.90
N TYR A 214 -1.16 18.52 1.41
CA TYR A 214 0.04 18.94 2.13
C TYR A 214 0.03 20.44 2.44
N ALA A 215 0.80 20.82 3.44
CA ALA A 215 1.16 22.19 3.77
C ALA A 215 2.65 22.26 4.13
N LEU A 216 3.22 23.46 4.05
CA LEU A 216 4.59 23.75 4.47
C LEU A 216 4.57 24.97 5.39
N GLY A 217 5.25 24.88 6.53
CA GLY A 217 5.30 25.97 7.49
C GLY A 217 6.59 26.03 8.29
N THR A 218 6.75 27.10 9.06
CA THR A 218 7.87 27.29 10.01
C THR A 218 7.64 26.65 11.37
N THR A 219 6.45 26.07 11.60
CA THR A 219 6.10 25.26 12.76
C THR A 219 5.35 24.00 12.31
N GLN A 220 5.32 22.95 13.14
CA GLN A 220 4.47 21.78 12.88
C GLN A 220 2.98 22.19 12.73
N GLY A 221 2.32 21.70 11.67
CA GLY A 221 0.95 22.10 11.30
C GLY A 221 0.85 23.48 10.62
N GLY A 222 1.97 24.19 10.46
CA GLY A 222 2.04 25.51 9.86
C GLY A 222 1.65 25.51 8.39
N THR A 223 1.08 26.64 7.94
CA THR A 223 0.63 26.87 6.55
C THR A 223 1.15 28.19 5.99
N ASP A 224 2.14 28.79 6.66
CA ASP A 224 2.67 30.12 6.41
C ASP A 224 3.59 30.19 5.18
N ILE A 225 4.15 29.06 4.73
CA ILE A 225 4.94 28.98 3.49
C ILE A 225 4.08 28.48 2.33
N ILE A 226 3.33 27.39 2.55
CA ILE A 226 2.37 26.84 1.59
C ILE A 226 1.11 26.44 2.35
N ASN A 227 -0.04 26.97 1.91
CA ASN A 227 -1.34 26.58 2.42
C ASN A 227 -1.77 25.21 1.85
N TRP A 228 -2.75 24.57 2.50
CA TRP A 228 -3.25 23.25 2.14
C TRP A 228 -3.49 23.08 0.63
N THR A 229 -2.68 22.24 0.00
CA THR A 229 -2.68 21.99 -1.44
C THR A 229 -2.92 20.50 -1.70
N SER A 230 -3.82 20.17 -2.62
CA SER A 230 -4.14 18.78 -2.97
C SER A 230 -3.02 18.15 -3.80
N THR A 231 -2.75 16.87 -3.55
CA THR A 231 -1.83 16.05 -4.36
C THR A 231 -2.55 14.92 -5.08
N GLY A 232 -3.89 14.92 -5.06
CA GLY A 232 -4.67 13.74 -5.44
C GLY A 232 -4.26 12.55 -4.57
N GLN A 233 -4.01 11.40 -5.19
CA GLN A 233 -3.61 10.19 -4.47
C GLN A 233 -2.08 10.00 -4.35
N ASN A 234 -1.29 10.97 -4.81
CA ASN A 234 0.17 10.87 -4.70
C ASN A 234 0.60 10.92 -3.23
N THR A 235 1.56 10.06 -2.87
CA THR A 235 2.14 9.96 -1.54
C THR A 235 3.52 10.61 -1.42
N SER A 236 3.92 11.35 -2.45
CA SER A 236 5.14 12.14 -2.46
C SER A 236 4.97 13.39 -3.32
N ILE A 237 5.78 14.39 -3.02
CA ILE A 237 5.77 15.69 -3.70
C ILE A 237 7.19 16.20 -3.94
N THR A 238 7.31 17.03 -4.97
CA THR A 238 8.47 17.89 -5.22
C THR A 238 7.93 19.29 -5.44
N ILE A 239 8.42 20.25 -4.65
CA ILE A 239 8.02 21.64 -4.77
C ILE A 239 9.22 22.42 -5.28
N ASN A 240 9.02 23.23 -6.30
CA ASN A 240 10.04 24.09 -6.90
C ASN A 240 9.62 25.56 -6.78
N GLY A 241 10.59 26.47 -6.93
CA GLY A 241 10.32 27.91 -6.96
C GLY A 241 10.04 28.53 -5.59
N LEU A 242 10.47 27.88 -4.51
CA LEU A 242 10.41 28.47 -3.17
C LEU A 242 11.52 29.50 -2.96
N ASN A 243 11.35 30.33 -1.93
CA ASN A 243 12.36 31.26 -1.44
C ASN A 243 12.53 31.04 0.07
N LEU A 244 13.02 29.86 0.44
CA LEU A 244 13.29 29.52 1.83
C LEU A 244 14.51 30.29 2.35
N THR A 245 14.52 30.57 3.64
CA THR A 245 15.62 31.28 4.29
C THR A 245 16.63 30.27 4.82
N PHE A 246 17.90 30.43 4.46
CA PHE A 246 18.98 29.62 5.02
C PHE A 246 19.08 29.80 6.55
N GLY A 247 19.32 28.70 7.27
CA GLY A 247 19.39 28.65 8.72
C GLY A 247 18.05 28.40 9.42
N ASN A 248 16.92 28.43 8.69
CA ASN A 248 15.60 28.15 9.25
C ASN A 248 15.22 26.67 9.07
N THR A 249 14.44 26.16 10.03
CA THR A 249 13.81 24.85 9.99
C THR A 249 12.37 24.97 9.48
N TYR A 250 11.97 24.04 8.63
CA TYR A 250 10.64 23.98 8.02
C TYR A 250 10.02 22.60 8.22
N TYR A 251 8.70 22.56 8.27
CA TYR A 251 7.93 21.37 8.58
C TYR A 251 6.90 21.11 7.49
N PHE A 252 6.87 19.89 6.99
CA PHE A 252 5.75 19.44 6.16
C PHE A 252 4.62 18.95 7.05
N SER A 253 3.39 19.21 6.63
CA SER A 253 2.18 18.66 7.26
C SER A 253 1.27 18.04 6.21
N MET A 254 0.58 16.95 6.57
CA MET A 254 -0.31 16.24 5.67
C MET A 254 -1.61 15.81 6.37
N LYS A 255 -2.69 15.77 5.60
CA LYS A 255 -3.97 15.14 5.95
C LYS A 255 -4.54 14.38 4.74
N ALA A 256 -5.34 13.36 5.01
CA ALA A 256 -6.03 12.57 3.99
C ALA A 256 -7.54 12.80 4.04
N VAL A 257 -8.21 12.62 2.90
CA VAL A 257 -9.67 12.65 2.75
C VAL A 257 -10.13 11.33 2.14
N ASN A 258 -11.14 10.69 2.70
CA ASN A 258 -11.73 9.47 2.14
C ASN A 258 -12.89 9.78 1.18
N TYR A 259 -13.41 8.76 0.47
CA TYR A 259 -14.54 8.93 -0.45
C TYR A 259 -15.88 9.24 0.23
N ALA A 260 -15.95 9.15 1.56
CA ALA A 260 -17.07 9.67 2.35
C ALA A 260 -16.94 11.17 2.70
N GLY A 261 -15.85 11.83 2.29
CA GLY A 261 -15.59 13.24 2.53
C GLY A 261 -15.07 13.55 3.95
N LEU A 262 -14.66 12.53 4.70
CA LEU A 262 -14.11 12.69 6.05
C LEU A 262 -12.61 12.94 5.98
N THR A 263 -12.12 13.87 6.79
CA THR A 263 -10.72 14.28 6.84
C THR A 263 -10.02 13.68 8.06
N SER A 264 -8.83 13.11 7.87
CA SER A 264 -7.99 12.59 8.95
C SER A 264 -7.52 13.69 9.91
N SER A 265 -6.89 13.29 11.02
CA SER A 265 -6.00 14.18 11.76
C SER A 265 -4.84 14.66 10.89
N VAL A 266 -4.25 15.80 11.25
CA VAL A 266 -3.02 16.31 10.62
C VAL A 266 -1.80 15.65 11.28
N ILE A 267 -0.85 15.20 10.47
CA ILE A 267 0.50 14.80 10.92
C ILE A 267 1.54 15.77 10.36
N SER A 268 2.71 15.87 11.01
CA SER A 268 3.83 16.70 10.56
C SER A 268 5.15 15.96 10.64
N SER A 269 6.13 16.36 9.82
CA SER A 269 7.52 15.89 9.95
C SER A 269 8.17 16.48 11.21
N ASP A 270 9.33 15.96 11.58
CA ASP A 270 10.20 16.52 12.61
C ASP A 270 11.05 17.70 12.12
N GLY A 271 11.14 17.88 10.80
CA GLY A 271 11.50 19.13 10.15
C GLY A 271 12.92 19.14 9.61
N PHE A 272 13.12 19.88 8.52
CA PHE A 272 14.41 19.99 7.83
C PHE A 272 14.96 21.41 7.92
N THR A 273 16.27 21.53 8.08
CA THR A 273 16.96 22.82 8.09
C THR A 273 17.53 23.15 6.71
N VAL A 274 17.27 24.36 6.21
CA VAL A 274 17.83 24.81 4.92
C VAL A 274 19.24 25.34 5.14
N SER A 275 20.26 24.65 4.65
CA SER A 275 21.67 25.01 4.84
C SER A 275 22.31 25.55 3.56
N SER A 276 23.10 26.61 3.66
CA SER A 276 23.95 27.10 2.57
C SER A 276 25.32 26.40 2.54
N LEU A 277 25.60 25.54 3.52
CA LEU A 277 26.89 24.88 3.70
C LEU A 277 26.74 23.39 3.43
N ASN A 278 27.25 22.94 2.29
CA ASN A 278 27.23 21.54 1.88
C ASN A 278 28.56 20.87 2.22
N TYR A 279 28.70 20.40 3.47
CA TYR A 279 29.96 19.85 3.99
C TYR A 279 30.42 18.62 3.20
N PRO A 280 31.74 18.47 2.95
CA PRO A 280 32.27 17.26 2.33
C PRO A 280 31.98 16.05 3.23
N MET A 281 31.65 14.91 2.64
CA MET A 281 31.50 13.63 3.33
C MET A 281 32.49 12.64 2.73
N ALA A 282 33.51 12.26 3.48
CA ALA A 282 34.54 11.34 3.04
C ALA A 282 34.00 9.91 2.96
N ASN A 283 34.12 9.29 1.81
CA ASN A 283 33.79 7.89 1.63
C ASN A 283 34.66 7.26 0.54
N PHE A 284 35.03 6.01 0.72
CA PHE A 284 35.77 5.25 -0.29
C PHE A 284 35.60 3.74 -0.12
N SER A 285 35.99 3.04 -1.18
CA SER A 285 36.12 1.58 -1.21
C SER A 285 37.37 1.19 -1.98
N THR A 286 37.70 -0.10 -1.96
CA THR A 286 38.75 -0.69 -2.78
C THR A 286 38.17 -1.87 -3.54
N VAL A 287 38.82 -2.23 -4.64
CA VAL A 287 38.47 -3.44 -5.37
C VAL A 287 39.01 -4.69 -4.65
N GLU A 288 40.11 -4.55 -3.92
CA GLU A 288 40.79 -5.63 -3.21
C GLU A 288 41.27 -5.13 -1.85
N ASP A 289 40.92 -5.86 -0.80
CA ASP A 289 41.39 -5.62 0.57
C ASP A 289 42.58 -6.51 0.96
N THR A 290 42.91 -7.52 0.14
CA THR A 290 44.01 -8.46 0.37
C THR A 290 44.86 -8.61 -0.89
N VAL A 291 46.16 -8.30 -0.80
CA VAL A 291 47.11 -8.34 -1.93
C VAL A 291 48.43 -9.01 -1.54
N TYR A 292 49.23 -9.42 -2.53
CA TYR A 292 50.44 -10.22 -2.32
C TYR A 292 51.68 -9.59 -2.95
N LEU A 293 52.82 -9.64 -2.24
CA LEU A 293 54.12 -9.22 -2.79
C LEU A 293 54.59 -10.16 -3.92
N PRO A 294 55.38 -9.66 -4.91
CA PRO A 294 55.96 -8.30 -5.01
C PRO A 294 55.04 -7.24 -5.64
N ASN A 295 53.89 -7.63 -6.20
CA ASN A 295 53.00 -6.76 -6.99
C ASN A 295 51.74 -6.35 -6.21
N ALA A 296 51.88 -6.02 -4.93
CA ALA A 296 50.77 -5.70 -4.03
C ALA A 296 50.16 -4.31 -4.32
N THR A 297 49.44 -4.18 -5.44
CA THR A 297 48.85 -2.90 -5.88
C THR A 297 47.34 -2.87 -5.67
N VAL A 298 46.83 -1.81 -5.06
CA VAL A 298 45.40 -1.58 -4.78
C VAL A 298 44.91 -0.35 -5.53
N LEU A 299 43.71 -0.45 -6.12
CA LEU A 299 42.95 0.69 -6.65
C LEU A 299 41.92 1.14 -5.61
N PHE A 300 41.99 2.42 -5.23
CA PHE A 300 41.03 3.06 -4.36
C PHE A 300 39.99 3.83 -5.17
N ILE A 301 38.71 3.63 -4.82
CA ILE A 301 37.56 4.25 -5.47
C ILE A 301 36.93 5.22 -4.50
N ASN A 302 36.98 6.50 -4.85
CA ASN A 302 36.38 7.57 -4.07
C ASN A 302 34.87 7.62 -4.28
N GLN A 303 34.15 7.64 -3.16
CA GLN A 303 32.70 7.74 -3.08
C GLN A 303 32.25 8.95 -2.25
N SER A 304 33.18 9.87 -1.98
CA SER A 304 32.96 11.07 -1.18
C SER A 304 31.96 12.00 -1.87
N GLN A 305 31.12 12.65 -1.07
CA GLN A 305 30.15 13.64 -1.55
C GLN A 305 30.60 15.05 -1.19
N ASN A 306 30.19 16.04 -2.00
CA ASN A 306 30.34 17.47 -1.71
C ASN A 306 31.79 17.95 -1.48
N ALA A 307 32.77 17.25 -2.06
CA ALA A 307 34.18 17.55 -1.96
C ALA A 307 34.77 17.95 -3.33
N THR A 308 35.72 18.88 -3.32
CA THR A 308 36.44 19.37 -4.51
C THR A 308 37.88 18.87 -4.58
N SER A 309 38.44 18.42 -3.46
CA SER A 309 39.81 17.89 -3.38
C SER A 309 39.93 16.81 -2.31
N TYR A 310 41.00 15.99 -2.43
CA TYR A 310 41.18 14.78 -1.66
C TYR A 310 42.63 14.64 -1.20
N LEU A 311 42.85 14.04 -0.03
CA LEU A 311 44.16 13.60 0.44
C LEU A 311 44.04 12.18 1.02
N TRP A 312 44.79 11.27 0.43
CA TRP A 312 44.88 9.86 0.85
C TRP A 312 46.13 9.64 1.68
N ASP A 313 46.02 8.83 2.72
CA ASP A 313 47.13 8.19 3.43
C ASP A 313 46.89 6.68 3.40
N PHE A 314 47.84 5.94 2.83
CA PHE A 314 47.72 4.50 2.63
C PHE A 314 48.19 3.66 3.83
N GLY A 315 48.69 4.30 4.89
CA GLY A 315 49.11 3.65 6.14
C GLY A 315 50.54 3.10 6.13
N ASP A 316 51.25 3.18 5.00
CA ASP A 316 52.64 2.74 4.82
C ASP A 316 53.63 3.91 4.64
N GLY A 317 53.16 5.14 4.80
CA GLY A 317 53.89 6.38 4.52
C GLY A 317 53.65 6.94 3.11
N GLY A 318 52.96 6.22 2.23
CA GLY A 318 52.51 6.71 0.93
C GLY A 318 51.27 7.59 1.02
N SER A 319 51.14 8.55 0.10
CA SER A 319 49.97 9.44 0.00
C SER A 319 49.62 9.79 -1.45
N SER A 320 48.40 10.29 -1.68
CA SER A 320 47.95 10.75 -3.00
C SER A 320 46.90 11.85 -2.90
N THR A 321 46.73 12.65 -3.96
CA THR A 321 45.66 13.65 -4.11
C THR A 321 44.73 13.37 -5.29
N GLN A 322 44.94 12.25 -5.98
CA GLN A 322 44.09 11.84 -7.11
C GLN A 322 42.69 11.45 -6.63
N VAL A 323 41.70 11.58 -7.52
CA VAL A 323 40.32 11.16 -7.23
C VAL A 323 40.27 9.66 -6.96
N ASN A 324 40.85 8.82 -7.82
CA ASN A 324 40.90 7.37 -7.66
C ASN A 324 42.36 6.87 -7.81
N PRO A 325 43.18 6.86 -6.75
CA PRO A 325 44.59 6.53 -6.86
C PRO A 325 44.85 5.01 -6.93
N TRP A 326 45.94 4.65 -7.61
CA TRP A 326 46.60 3.36 -7.45
C TRP A 326 47.74 3.50 -6.43
N HIS A 327 47.88 2.51 -5.54
CA HIS A 327 48.99 2.46 -4.59
C HIS A 327 49.60 1.06 -4.51
N GLN A 328 50.94 0.97 -4.49
CA GLN A 328 51.67 -0.29 -4.38
C GLN A 328 52.35 -0.40 -3.02
N TYR A 329 51.98 -1.44 -2.27
CA TYR A 329 52.62 -1.79 -1.01
C TYR A 329 53.87 -2.64 -1.25
N THR A 330 54.95 -2.35 -0.51
CA THR A 330 56.24 -3.03 -0.68
C THR A 330 56.60 -3.96 0.48
N GLN A 331 55.83 -3.94 1.57
CA GLN A 331 56.05 -4.75 2.77
C GLN A 331 54.77 -5.50 3.14
N THR A 332 54.92 -6.63 3.83
CA THR A 332 53.78 -7.36 4.37
C THR A 332 53.28 -6.73 5.65
N GLY A 333 51.97 -6.75 5.87
CA GLY A 333 51.35 -6.19 7.07
C GLY A 333 49.88 -5.85 6.83
N THR A 334 49.24 -5.27 7.84
CA THR A 334 47.91 -4.66 7.71
C THR A 334 48.04 -3.15 7.75
N TYR A 335 47.35 -2.45 6.85
CA TYR A 335 47.46 -1.01 6.68
C TYR A 335 46.12 -0.33 6.94
N THR A 336 46.16 0.71 7.77
CA THR A 336 45.03 1.61 8.00
C THR A 336 45.05 2.70 6.94
N VAL A 337 43.98 2.80 6.17
CA VAL A 337 43.86 3.80 5.09
C VAL A 337 42.96 4.93 5.54
N SER A 338 43.33 6.16 5.24
CA SER A 338 42.46 7.33 5.45
C SER A 338 42.29 8.18 4.19
N LEU A 339 41.11 8.77 4.07
CA LEU A 339 40.75 9.73 3.05
C LEU A 339 40.23 10.99 3.72
N ILE A 340 40.87 12.13 3.45
CA ILE A 340 40.38 13.46 3.80
C ILE A 340 39.70 14.06 2.57
N ALA A 341 38.39 14.32 2.67
CA ALA A 341 37.61 15.00 1.65
C ALA A 341 37.46 16.49 2.01
N MET A 342 37.76 17.38 1.07
CA MET A 342 37.86 18.82 1.31
C MET A 342 37.01 19.63 0.34
N ASN A 343 36.39 20.70 0.85
CA ASN A 343 35.69 21.71 0.06
C ASN A 343 35.88 23.11 0.69
N PRO A 344 37.09 23.71 0.58
CA PRO A 344 37.38 24.98 1.24
C PRO A 344 36.38 26.09 0.84
N PRO A 345 35.95 26.95 1.78
CA PRO A 345 36.45 27.11 3.14
C PRO A 345 35.77 26.22 4.20
N LEU A 346 34.99 25.21 3.81
CA LEU A 346 34.30 24.33 4.75
C LEU A 346 35.31 23.44 5.51
N PRO A 347 35.01 23.05 6.76
CA PRO A 347 35.69 21.96 7.45
C PRO A 347 35.80 20.72 6.56
N ASN A 348 36.94 20.04 6.66
CA ASN A 348 37.16 18.75 6.01
C ASN A 348 36.40 17.64 6.74
N ASP A 349 36.13 16.55 6.02
CA ASP A 349 35.71 15.29 6.62
C ASP A 349 36.77 14.22 6.37
N THR A 350 36.90 13.28 7.29
CA THR A 350 37.94 12.26 7.25
C THR A 350 37.36 10.90 7.57
N LEU A 351 37.48 9.97 6.62
CA LEU A 351 37.17 8.56 6.83
C LEU A 351 38.46 7.79 7.07
N VAL A 352 38.51 7.00 8.15
CA VAL A 352 39.63 6.10 8.48
C VAL A 352 39.13 4.67 8.52
N MET A 353 39.72 3.81 7.70
CA MET A 353 39.44 2.37 7.66
C MET A 353 40.64 1.63 8.27
N THR A 354 40.47 1.19 9.52
CA THR A 354 41.53 0.52 10.30
C THR A 354 41.82 -0.89 9.80
N ASN A 355 43.11 -1.23 9.63
CA ASN A 355 43.56 -2.54 9.13
C ASN A 355 42.84 -2.96 7.83
N TYR A 356 42.58 -1.99 6.96
CA TYR A 356 41.73 -2.18 5.80
C TYR A 356 42.39 -2.98 4.69
N ILE A 357 43.70 -2.77 4.46
CA ILE A 357 44.46 -3.54 3.47
C ILE A 357 45.36 -4.55 4.15
N THR A 358 45.31 -5.80 3.72
CA THR A 358 46.19 -6.87 4.16
C THR A 358 47.17 -7.23 3.05
N VAL A 359 48.46 -7.08 3.30
CA VAL A 359 49.53 -7.45 2.38
C VAL A 359 50.24 -8.68 2.92
N LEU A 360 50.18 -9.77 2.16
CA LEU A 360 50.77 -11.04 2.53
C LEU A 360 52.01 -11.35 1.69
N ASN A 361 52.90 -12.17 2.24
CA ASN A 361 54.03 -12.67 1.47
C ASN A 361 53.53 -13.79 0.54
N GLY A 362 53.87 -13.71 -0.74
CA GLY A 362 53.56 -14.78 -1.70
C GLY A 362 54.40 -16.04 -1.51
N GLN A 363 54.92 -16.36 -0.31
CA GLN A 363 55.94 -17.39 -0.03
C GLN A 363 55.56 -18.85 -0.36
N HIS A 364 54.42 -19.10 -1.01
CA HIS A 364 54.05 -20.40 -1.57
C HIS A 364 53.40 -20.31 -2.97
N ALA A 365 53.47 -19.15 -3.62
CA ALA A 365 53.25 -19.01 -5.05
C ALA A 365 54.60 -19.28 -5.75
N PRO A 366 54.65 -20.08 -6.82
CA PRO A 366 55.87 -20.24 -7.60
C PRO A 366 56.41 -18.85 -7.97
N SER A 367 57.74 -18.67 -7.99
CA SER A 367 58.40 -17.44 -8.44
C SER A 367 58.09 -17.19 -9.91
N VAL A 368 56.89 -16.69 -10.21
CA VAL A 368 56.49 -16.26 -11.54
C VAL A 368 56.96 -14.82 -11.66
N THR A 369 57.95 -14.58 -12.51
CA THR A 369 58.27 -13.22 -12.94
C THR A 369 57.29 -12.87 -14.06
N ILE A 370 56.41 -11.88 -13.86
CA ILE A 370 55.39 -11.51 -14.85
C ILE A 370 55.90 -10.27 -15.61
N ALA A 371 56.38 -10.47 -16.83
CA ALA A 371 56.65 -9.37 -17.78
C ALA A 371 55.47 -9.24 -18.75
N THR A 372 54.29 -8.89 -18.22
CA THR A 372 53.06 -8.75 -19.01
C THR A 372 53.16 -7.54 -19.91
N HIS A 373 53.46 -7.79 -21.19
CA HIS A 373 53.17 -6.83 -22.23
C HIS A 373 51.71 -7.03 -22.62
N LEU A 374 50.88 -6.03 -22.31
CA LEU A 374 49.49 -5.97 -22.78
C LEU A 374 49.51 -5.30 -24.14
N TYR A 375 49.24 -6.07 -25.18
CA TYR A 375 49.14 -5.53 -26.53
C TYR A 375 47.89 -6.09 -27.23
N PRO A 376 47.17 -5.27 -27.99
CA PRO A 376 47.12 -3.81 -27.89
C PRO A 376 46.33 -3.40 -26.62
N ASN A 377 46.79 -2.38 -25.89
CA ASN A 377 45.97 -1.66 -24.89
C ASN A 377 45.91 -0.19 -25.34
N PRO A 378 44.78 0.30 -25.89
CA PRO A 378 43.45 -0.31 -25.86
C PRO A 378 43.27 -1.56 -26.75
N PHE A 379 42.39 -2.48 -26.35
CA PHE A 379 42.06 -3.69 -27.10
C PHE A 379 40.68 -3.59 -27.78
N ASN A 380 40.50 -4.29 -28.90
CA ASN A 380 39.19 -4.35 -29.59
C ASN A 380 38.41 -5.64 -29.29
N GLU A 381 39.09 -6.79 -29.31
CA GLU A 381 38.43 -8.10 -29.12
C GLU A 381 39.26 -9.13 -28.32
N THR A 382 40.59 -8.99 -28.32
CA THR A 382 41.52 -9.94 -27.71
C THR A 382 42.64 -9.20 -26.99
N ILE A 383 43.05 -9.71 -25.84
CA ILE A 383 44.23 -9.24 -25.10
C ILE A 383 45.31 -10.31 -25.18
N TYR A 384 46.52 -9.92 -25.56
CA TYR A 384 47.68 -10.81 -25.57
C TYR A 384 48.49 -10.60 -24.30
N LEU A 385 48.86 -11.72 -23.65
CA LEU A 385 49.66 -11.75 -22.43
C LEU A 385 50.91 -12.60 -22.65
N THR A 386 52.06 -12.07 -22.24
CA THR A 386 53.34 -12.79 -22.23
C THR A 386 53.84 -12.95 -20.80
N PHE A 387 54.36 -14.13 -20.48
CA PHE A 387 54.94 -14.44 -19.17
C PHE A 387 56.44 -14.69 -19.34
N SER A 388 57.24 -14.38 -18.31
CA SER A 388 58.69 -14.64 -18.41
C SER A 388 59.05 -16.13 -18.19
N THR A 389 58.09 -16.91 -17.67
CA THR A 389 58.13 -18.36 -17.48
C THR A 389 56.74 -18.93 -17.75
N ASP A 390 56.61 -20.25 -17.88
CA ASP A 390 55.29 -20.89 -18.01
C ASP A 390 54.40 -20.55 -16.80
N PHE A 391 53.15 -20.15 -17.10
CA PHE A 391 52.17 -19.73 -16.11
C PHE A 391 51.00 -20.71 -16.04
N SER A 392 50.60 -21.04 -14.81
CA SER A 392 49.40 -21.80 -14.47
C SER A 392 48.58 -20.99 -13.47
N GLY A 393 47.30 -20.77 -13.77
CA GLY A 393 46.45 -19.89 -12.97
C GLY A 393 45.19 -19.45 -13.70
N THR A 394 44.57 -18.37 -13.24
CA THR A 394 43.33 -17.84 -13.80
C THR A 394 43.49 -16.37 -14.17
N ILE A 395 43.04 -15.96 -15.35
CA ILE A 395 42.88 -14.56 -15.73
C ILE A 395 41.40 -14.21 -15.67
N GLU A 396 41.10 -13.02 -15.19
CA GLU A 396 39.75 -12.48 -15.08
C GLU A 396 39.69 -11.04 -15.58
N ILE A 397 38.62 -10.70 -16.30
CA ILE A 397 38.23 -9.32 -16.62
C ILE A 397 37.06 -8.95 -15.72
N GLN A 398 37.21 -7.87 -14.97
CA GLN A 398 36.17 -7.29 -14.13
C GLN A 398 35.83 -5.87 -14.56
N ASP A 399 34.62 -5.40 -14.27
CA ASP A 399 34.35 -3.95 -14.28
C ASP A 399 34.98 -3.26 -13.05
N LEU A 400 34.91 -1.93 -13.00
CA LEU A 400 35.44 -1.15 -11.87
C LEU A 400 34.68 -1.38 -10.55
N SER A 401 33.53 -2.06 -10.57
CA SER A 401 32.81 -2.47 -9.35
C SER A 401 33.25 -3.83 -8.82
N GLY A 402 34.21 -4.49 -9.49
CA GLY A 402 34.71 -5.83 -9.12
C GLY A 402 33.88 -6.97 -9.68
N LYS A 403 32.86 -6.70 -10.51
CA LYS A 403 32.04 -7.76 -11.11
C LYS A 403 32.82 -8.46 -12.21
N SER A 404 32.96 -9.78 -12.10
CA SER A 404 33.50 -10.65 -13.14
C SER A 404 32.68 -10.60 -14.43
N LEU A 405 33.35 -10.31 -15.54
CA LEU A 405 32.76 -10.24 -16.88
C LEU A 405 33.26 -11.35 -17.80
N ALA A 406 34.51 -11.80 -17.61
CA ALA A 406 35.08 -12.91 -18.33
C ALA A 406 36.21 -13.56 -17.52
N GLN A 407 36.35 -14.88 -17.59
CA GLN A 407 37.40 -15.62 -16.88
C GLN A 407 37.94 -16.76 -17.73
N LYS A 408 39.25 -17.03 -17.63
CA LYS A 408 39.94 -18.13 -18.31
C LYS A 408 41.04 -18.72 -17.44
N THR A 409 41.13 -20.04 -17.42
CA THR A 409 42.23 -20.77 -16.77
C THR A 409 43.35 -21.05 -17.77
N ILE A 410 44.60 -20.84 -17.34
CA ILE A 410 45.82 -21.18 -18.06
C ILE A 410 46.49 -22.35 -17.34
N VAL A 411 47.02 -23.30 -18.12
CA VAL A 411 47.86 -24.38 -17.60
C VAL A 411 49.15 -24.42 -18.41
N ASP A 412 50.25 -24.15 -17.74
CA ASP A 412 51.65 -24.24 -18.17
C ASP A 412 51.90 -23.62 -19.55
N LYS A 413 51.60 -22.33 -19.70
CA LYS A 413 51.85 -21.59 -20.95
C LYS A 413 52.75 -20.36 -20.76
N PRO A 414 53.67 -20.08 -21.70
CA PRO A 414 54.50 -18.87 -21.68
C PRO A 414 53.78 -17.64 -22.26
N SER A 415 52.65 -17.83 -22.93
CA SER A 415 51.78 -16.75 -23.43
C SER A 415 50.32 -17.20 -23.50
N PHE A 416 49.40 -16.24 -23.50
CA PHE A 416 47.97 -16.50 -23.58
C PHE A 416 47.23 -15.40 -24.35
N GLU A 417 46.28 -15.84 -25.18
CA GLU A 417 45.34 -14.96 -25.88
C GLU A 417 43.98 -14.98 -25.17
N PHE A 418 43.63 -13.88 -24.52
CA PHE A 418 42.33 -13.73 -23.88
C PHE A 418 41.31 -13.28 -24.92
N THR A 419 40.64 -14.25 -25.54
CA THR A 419 39.61 -14.02 -26.56
C THR A 419 38.19 -13.99 -25.96
N GLY A 420 37.20 -13.64 -26.78
CA GLY A 420 35.79 -13.62 -26.36
C GLY A 420 35.35 -12.31 -25.70
N LEU A 421 36.13 -11.24 -25.81
CA LEU A 421 35.83 -9.94 -25.19
C LEU A 421 34.97 -9.03 -26.09
N LYS A 422 34.51 -9.52 -27.25
CA LYS A 422 33.73 -8.74 -28.23
C LYS A 422 32.43 -8.18 -27.63
N SER A 423 31.77 -8.92 -26.75
CA SER A 423 30.51 -8.53 -26.11
C SER A 423 30.65 -7.44 -25.05
N LEU A 424 31.88 -7.15 -24.57
CA LEU A 424 32.10 -6.06 -23.63
C LEU A 424 31.79 -4.71 -24.30
N SER A 425 31.18 -3.78 -23.58
CA SER A 425 31.01 -2.41 -24.06
C SER A 425 32.36 -1.70 -24.19
N LYS A 426 32.41 -0.59 -24.91
CA LYS A 426 33.58 0.32 -24.84
C LYS A 426 33.71 0.84 -23.41
N GLY A 427 34.92 0.89 -22.88
CA GLY A 427 35.13 1.30 -21.49
C GLY A 427 36.41 0.80 -20.86
N THR A 428 36.53 1.04 -19.56
CA THR A 428 37.70 0.69 -18.76
C THR A 428 37.40 -0.53 -17.90
N TYR A 429 38.32 -1.49 -17.91
CA TYR A 429 38.19 -2.77 -17.21
C TYR A 429 39.44 -3.08 -16.39
N LEU A 430 39.29 -4.00 -15.44
CA LEU A 430 40.39 -4.56 -14.67
C LEU A 430 40.71 -5.96 -15.17
N LEU A 431 41.94 -6.16 -15.61
CA LEU A 431 42.51 -7.48 -15.89
C LEU A 431 43.25 -7.96 -14.64
N LYS A 432 42.80 -9.10 -14.09
CA LYS A 432 43.35 -9.72 -12.90
C LYS A 432 43.97 -11.07 -13.22
N LEU A 433 45.11 -11.37 -12.61
CA LEU A 433 45.76 -12.69 -12.68
C LEU A 433 45.81 -13.30 -11.31
N PHE A 434 45.42 -14.57 -11.22
CA PHE A 434 45.44 -15.38 -10.02
C PHE A 434 46.29 -16.63 -10.22
N ASP A 435 47.02 -17.07 -9.20
CA ASP A 435 47.70 -18.36 -9.22
C ASP A 435 46.72 -19.56 -9.12
N VAL A 436 47.24 -20.78 -9.17
CA VAL A 436 46.44 -22.02 -9.01
C VAL A 436 45.77 -22.19 -7.64
N LYS A 437 46.17 -21.39 -6.64
CA LYS A 437 45.57 -21.34 -5.29
C LYS A 437 44.63 -20.14 -5.13
N HIS A 438 44.33 -19.42 -6.22
CA HIS A 438 43.52 -18.20 -6.25
C HIS A 438 44.11 -16.99 -5.51
N HIS A 439 45.43 -16.92 -5.33
CA HIS A 439 46.07 -15.68 -4.86
C HIS A 439 46.23 -14.68 -6.00
N LEU A 440 45.87 -13.41 -5.77
CA LEU A 440 46.00 -12.33 -6.75
C LEU A 440 47.47 -11.95 -6.98
N LEU A 441 47.91 -11.97 -8.24
CA LEU A 441 49.28 -11.72 -8.68
C LEU A 441 49.47 -10.40 -9.42
N LEU A 442 48.44 -9.95 -10.14
CA LEU A 442 48.46 -8.71 -10.91
C LEU A 442 47.04 -8.18 -11.04
N THR A 443 46.90 -6.87 -10.88
CA THR A 443 45.73 -6.12 -11.35
C THR A 443 46.23 -5.06 -12.32
N GLN A 444 45.67 -5.00 -13.53
CA GLN A 444 46.02 -3.98 -14.50
C GLN A 444 44.79 -3.40 -15.19
N LEU A 445 44.81 -2.08 -15.38
CA LEU A 445 43.81 -1.38 -16.16
C LEU A 445 43.96 -1.68 -17.66
N VAL A 446 42.89 -2.11 -18.30
CA VAL A 446 42.81 -2.31 -19.75
C VAL A 446 41.62 -1.52 -20.31
N ILE A 447 41.83 -0.87 -21.45
CA ILE A 447 40.82 -0.04 -22.10
C ILE A 447 40.30 -0.78 -23.32
N LYS A 448 38.98 -0.83 -23.49
CA LYS A 448 38.34 -1.30 -24.72
C LYS A 448 37.88 -0.11 -25.53
N GLU A 449 38.40 0.00 -26.75
CA GLU A 449 38.13 1.10 -27.67
C GLU A 449 36.87 0.97 -28.52
#